data_AF-A0A1S4EQL4-F1
#
_entry.id   AF-A0A1S4EQL4-F1
#
_cell.length_a   1.000
_cell.length_b   1.000
_cell.length_c   1.000
_cell.angle_alpha   90.00
_cell.angle_beta   90.00
_cell.angle_gamma   90.00
#
_symmetry.space_group_name_H-M   'P 1'
#
loop_
_entity.id
_entity.type
_entity.pdbx_description
1 polymer ?
#
loop_
_entity_poly.entity_id
_entity_poly.type
_entity_poly.pdbx_seq_one_letter_code
_entity_poly.pdbx_strand_id
1 'polypeptide(L)'
;MDLSNMGPEHYNVRNKQIKLRRTECINALNVLEEINNGTAHNILPCKLSLSQFKGNLDFSNLCMMGHSFGGATSLLTMSSDPRFKVGIILDGWMFAIKNEALKISQPLLFLNTQTFHIKSNLAALKKIIDDGENRSVYTVL
;
A
#
# COMPACT_ATOMS: atom_id res chain seq x y z
N MET A 1 -18.81 -13.24 5.55
CA MET A 1 -17.67 -13.07 6.48
C MET A 1 -17.76 -11.64 7.01
N ASP A 2 -17.61 -11.39 8.31
CA ASP A 2 -17.70 -10.04 8.92
C ASP A 2 -16.34 -9.68 9.51
N LEU A 3 -15.84 -8.47 9.26
CA LEU A 3 -14.61 -7.96 9.87
C LEU A 3 -14.72 -7.81 11.40
N SER A 4 -15.92 -7.87 11.97
CA SER A 4 -16.17 -7.88 13.41
C SER A 4 -16.00 -9.28 14.04
N ASN A 5 -16.20 -10.36 13.27
CA ASN A 5 -16.23 -11.75 13.77
C ASN A 5 -14.87 -12.46 13.79
N MET A 6 -13.80 -11.80 13.33
CA MET A 6 -12.45 -12.32 13.49
C MET A 6 -11.88 -11.77 14.80
N GLY A 7 -11.80 -12.63 15.82
CA GLY A 7 -11.46 -12.27 17.20
C GLY A 7 -10.17 -11.43 17.37
N PRO A 8 -9.96 -10.83 18.55
CA PRO A 8 -8.89 -9.86 18.80
C PRO A 8 -7.49 -10.39 18.47
N GLU A 9 -7.24 -11.69 18.67
CA GLU A 9 -5.97 -12.32 18.30
C GLU A 9 -5.70 -12.26 16.79
N HIS A 10 -6.72 -12.49 15.95
CA HIS A 10 -6.56 -12.41 14.50
C HIS A 10 -6.27 -10.97 14.05
N TYR A 11 -6.95 -9.98 14.63
CA TYR A 11 -6.64 -8.58 14.35
C TYR A 11 -5.19 -8.24 14.70
N ASN A 12 -4.74 -8.63 15.90
CA ASN A 12 -3.37 -8.34 16.37
C ASN A 12 -2.31 -8.94 15.44
N VAL A 13 -2.51 -10.17 14.97
CA VAL A 13 -1.60 -10.81 14.02
C VAL A 13 -1.59 -10.07 12.68
N ARG A 14 -2.76 -9.75 12.11
CA ARG A 14 -2.86 -9.05 10.82
C ARG A 14 -2.31 -7.62 10.90
N ASN A 15 -2.53 -6.93 12.02
CA ASN A 15 -2.00 -5.59 12.25
C ASN A 15 -0.46 -5.60 12.38
N LYS A 16 0.12 -6.58 13.08
CA LYS A 16 1.58 -6.77 13.10
C LYS A 16 2.14 -7.02 11.70
N GLN A 17 1.49 -7.89 10.92
CA GLN A 17 1.89 -8.19 9.55
C GLN A 17 1.85 -6.95 8.65
N ILE A 18 0.78 -6.14 8.70
CA ILE A 18 0.70 -4.97 7.81
C ILE A 18 1.71 -3.88 8.19
N LYS A 19 2.04 -3.74 9.49
CA LYS A 19 3.09 -2.82 9.95
C LYS A 19 4.47 -3.26 9.47
N LEU A 20 4.74 -4.57 9.43
CA LEU A 20 5.94 -5.11 8.80
C LEU A 20 5.96 -4.82 7.29
N ARG A 21 4.87 -5.13 6.58
CA ARG A 21 4.76 -4.86 5.13
C ARG A 21 4.96 -3.39 4.78
N ARG A 22 4.43 -2.48 5.59
CA ARG A 22 4.70 -1.04 5.47
C ARG A 22 6.19 -0.76 5.53
N THR A 23 6.89 -1.30 6.53
CA THR A 23 8.34 -1.15 6.67
C THR A 23 9.09 -1.75 5.48
N GLU A 24 8.68 -2.93 5.00
CA GLU A 24 9.28 -3.56 3.82
C GLU A 24 9.11 -2.71 2.56
N CYS A 25 7.95 -2.09 2.33
CA CYS A 25 7.75 -1.18 1.19
C CYS A 25 8.65 0.06 1.26
N ILE A 26 8.80 0.66 2.44
CA ILE A 26 9.68 1.81 2.65
C ILE A 26 11.14 1.41 2.42
N ASN A 27 11.55 0.25 2.94
CA ASN A 27 12.90 -0.27 2.74
C ASN A 27 13.17 -0.60 1.26
N ALA A 28 12.19 -1.15 0.55
CA ALA A 28 12.30 -1.40 -0.89
C ALA A 28 12.53 -0.08 -1.66
N LEU A 29 11.83 1.00 -1.30
CA LEU A 29 12.08 2.32 -1.87
C LEU A 29 13.50 2.83 -1.58
N ASN A 30 13.99 2.67 -0.35
CA ASN A 30 15.37 3.04 0.00
C ASN A 30 16.39 2.24 -0.83
N VAL A 31 16.17 0.95 -1.05
CA VAL A 31 17.04 0.12 -1.92
C VAL A 31 16.96 0.59 -3.37
N LEU A 32 15.80 1.01 -3.87
CA LEU A 32 15.69 1.60 -5.20
C LEU A 32 16.50 2.91 -5.31
N GLU A 33 16.51 3.74 -4.27
CA GLU A 33 17.35 4.94 -4.22
C GLU A 33 18.84 4.58 -4.24
N GLU A 34 19.27 3.56 -3.49
CA GLU A 34 20.64 3.05 -3.53
C GLU A 34 21.02 2.48 -4.92
N ILE A 35 20.09 1.77 -5.58
CA ILE A 35 20.27 1.28 -6.95
C ILE A 35 20.47 2.48 -7.90
N ASN A 36 19.62 3.51 -7.79
CA ASN A 36 19.71 4.70 -8.62
C ASN A 36 20.99 5.51 -8.37
N ASN A 37 21.49 5.51 -7.15
CA ASN A 37 22.76 6.15 -6.79
C ASN A 37 23.99 5.30 -7.20
N GLY A 38 23.78 4.03 -7.54
CA GLY A 38 24.83 3.08 -7.87
C GLY A 38 25.59 2.56 -6.64
N THR A 39 24.98 2.60 -5.45
CA THR A 39 25.57 2.16 -4.17
C THR A 39 25.02 0.81 -3.70
N ALA A 40 23.94 0.32 -4.30
CA ALA A 40 23.35 -0.96 -3.93
C ALA A 40 24.23 -2.17 -4.30
N HIS A 41 24.22 -3.19 -3.45
CA HIS A 41 24.91 -4.45 -3.68
C HIS A 41 23.90 -5.60 -3.87
N ASN A 42 24.01 -6.34 -4.97
CA ASN A 42 23.17 -7.51 -5.23
C ASN A 42 23.78 -8.76 -4.58
N ILE A 43 23.11 -9.31 -3.58
CA ILE A 43 23.54 -10.54 -2.89
C ILE A 43 23.19 -11.81 -3.67
N LEU A 44 22.31 -11.73 -4.67
CA LEU A 44 21.89 -12.89 -5.45
C LEU A 44 22.89 -13.16 -6.58
N PRO A 45 23.24 -14.43 -6.85
CA PRO A 45 24.11 -14.78 -7.95
C PRO A 45 23.35 -14.61 -9.28
N CYS A 46 23.41 -13.42 -9.86
CA CYS A 46 22.73 -13.12 -11.12
C CYS A 46 23.60 -12.27 -12.05
N LYS A 47 23.33 -12.36 -13.36
CA LYS A 47 24.04 -11.60 -14.39
C LYS A 47 23.56 -10.15 -14.51
N LEU A 48 22.49 -9.77 -13.82
CA LEU A 48 21.94 -8.43 -13.85
C LEU A 48 22.86 -7.48 -13.06
N SER A 49 23.55 -6.58 -13.76
CA SER A 49 24.31 -5.52 -13.11
C SER A 49 23.36 -4.41 -12.64
N LEU A 50 23.35 -4.10 -11.34
CA LEU A 50 22.52 -3.00 -10.82
C LEU A 50 22.97 -1.63 -11.33
N SER A 51 24.22 -1.49 -11.78
CA SER A 51 24.76 -0.23 -12.32
C SER A 51 24.00 0.29 -13.55
N GLN A 52 23.31 -0.59 -14.30
CA GLN A 52 22.51 -0.18 -15.46
C GLN A 52 21.31 0.70 -15.08
N PHE A 53 20.90 0.69 -13.80
CA PHE A 53 19.79 1.49 -13.30
C PHE A 53 20.24 2.83 -12.69
N LYS A 54 21.56 3.09 -12.62
CA LYS A 54 22.10 4.33 -12.04
C LYS A 54 21.58 5.55 -12.80
N GLY A 55 20.93 6.47 -12.11
CA GLY A 55 20.36 7.70 -12.68
C GLY A 55 19.14 7.49 -13.59
N ASN A 56 18.57 6.28 -13.63
CA ASN A 56 17.47 5.92 -14.54
C ASN A 56 16.10 5.78 -13.86
N LEU A 57 15.99 6.06 -12.56
CA LEU A 57 14.72 5.98 -11.81
C LEU A 57 14.21 7.38 -11.44
N ASP A 58 12.93 7.64 -11.69
CA ASP A 58 12.25 8.88 -11.30
C ASP A 58 11.58 8.74 -9.92
N PHE A 59 12.15 9.42 -8.91
CA PHE A 59 11.60 9.46 -7.55
C PHE A 59 10.65 10.63 -7.31
N SER A 60 10.46 11.51 -8.29
CA SER A 60 9.51 12.63 -8.19
C SER A 60 8.05 12.16 -8.33
N ASN A 61 7.82 11.04 -9.02
CA ASN A 61 6.48 10.52 -9.36
C ASN A 61 6.25 9.08 -8.84
N LEU A 62 6.47 8.84 -7.55
CA LEU A 62 6.32 7.50 -6.96
C LEU A 62 4.85 7.09 -6.76
N CYS A 63 4.49 5.92 -7.26
CA CYS A 63 3.17 5.31 -7.07
C CYS A 63 3.26 4.12 -6.10
N MET A 64 2.35 4.04 -5.13
CA MET A 64 2.15 2.85 -4.30
C MET A 64 0.87 2.13 -4.74
N MET A 65 0.97 0.86 -5.05
CA MET A 65 -0.18 0.05 -5.47
C MET A 65 -0.19 -1.29 -4.75
N GLY A 66 -1.38 -1.80 -4.47
CA GLY A 66 -1.50 -3.15 -3.96
C GLY A 66 -2.92 -3.70 -3.99
N HIS A 67 -2.98 -5.04 -4.03
CA HIS A 67 -4.22 -5.80 -4.08
C HIS A 67 -4.60 -6.39 -2.72
N SER A 68 -5.89 -6.36 -2.39
CA SER A 68 -6.43 -7.00 -1.18
C SER A 68 -5.72 -6.49 0.07
N PHE A 69 -5.02 -7.38 0.78
CA PHE A 69 -4.21 -6.98 1.93
C PHE A 69 -3.11 -5.98 1.55
N GLY A 70 -2.58 -6.07 0.33
CA GLY A 70 -1.65 -5.10 -0.24
C GLY A 70 -2.28 -3.73 -0.52
N GLY A 71 -3.59 -3.65 -0.74
CA GLY A 71 -4.29 -2.36 -0.83
C GLY A 71 -4.27 -1.64 0.51
N ALA A 72 -4.55 -2.35 1.60
CA ALA A 72 -4.40 -1.81 2.95
C ALA A 72 -2.93 -1.48 3.29
N THR A 73 -1.97 -2.31 2.84
CA THR A 73 -0.54 -1.96 2.96
C THR A 73 -0.23 -0.65 2.26
N SER A 74 -0.74 -0.44 1.04
CA SER A 74 -0.51 0.78 0.26
C SER A 74 -0.99 2.02 1.00
N LEU A 75 -2.21 1.97 1.56
CA LEU A 75 -2.76 3.07 2.36
C LEU A 75 -1.90 3.35 3.60
N LEU A 76 -1.51 2.32 4.35
CA LEU A 76 -0.69 2.49 5.55
C LEU A 76 0.71 3.03 5.22
N THR A 77 1.33 2.54 4.14
CA THR A 77 2.62 3.03 3.64
C THR A 77 2.55 4.49 3.25
N MET A 78 1.57 4.89 2.44
CA MET A 78 1.41 6.28 2.01
C MET A 78 1.10 7.24 3.16
N SER A 79 0.36 6.78 4.17
CA SER A 79 0.12 7.55 5.39
C SER A 79 1.39 7.73 6.24
N SER A 80 2.41 6.90 6.04
CA SER A 80 3.65 6.91 6.84
C SER A 80 4.83 7.53 6.11
N ASP A 81 4.82 7.58 4.78
CA ASP A 81 5.93 8.06 3.96
C ASP A 81 5.43 8.98 2.82
N PRO A 82 5.72 10.30 2.87
CA PRO A 82 5.22 11.27 1.91
C PRO A 82 5.96 11.24 0.56
N ARG A 83 6.97 10.37 0.38
CA ARG A 83 7.64 10.18 -0.92
C ARG A 83 6.69 9.63 -1.97
N PHE A 84 5.78 8.73 -1.59
CA PHE A 84 4.72 8.24 -2.47
C PHE A 84 3.71 9.35 -2.78
N LYS A 85 3.46 9.59 -4.06
CA LYS A 85 2.66 10.72 -4.58
C LYS A 85 1.25 10.33 -5.01
N VAL A 86 1.02 9.06 -5.34
CA VAL A 86 -0.30 8.54 -5.73
C VAL A 86 -0.46 7.10 -5.24
N GLY A 87 -1.69 6.75 -4.88
CA GLY A 87 -2.05 5.41 -4.42
C GLY A 87 -3.06 4.73 -5.32
N ILE A 88 -2.86 3.46 -5.62
CA ILE A 88 -3.85 2.65 -6.34
C ILE A 88 -4.22 1.42 -5.51
N ILE A 89 -5.48 1.39 -5.09
CA ILE A 89 -6.03 0.41 -4.16
C ILE A 89 -6.89 -0.57 -4.93
N LEU A 90 -6.39 -1.78 -5.13
CA LEU A 90 -7.07 -2.84 -5.87
C LEU A 90 -7.80 -3.75 -4.87
N ASP A 91 -9.12 -3.75 -4.85
CA ASP A 91 -9.95 -4.57 -3.95
C ASP A 91 -9.46 -4.53 -2.48
N GLY A 92 -9.28 -3.34 -1.92
CA GLY A 92 -8.61 -3.18 -0.61
C GLY A 92 -9.29 -3.98 0.53
N TRP A 93 -8.53 -4.82 1.23
CA TRP A 93 -8.99 -5.51 2.42
C TRP A 93 -8.58 -4.79 3.70
N MET A 94 -9.52 -4.06 4.30
CA MET A 94 -9.24 -3.04 5.32
C MET A 94 -9.11 -3.57 6.75
N PHE A 95 -9.31 -4.88 6.97
CA PHE A 95 -9.40 -5.47 8.31
C PHE A 95 -8.23 -5.10 9.22
N ALA A 96 -7.00 -5.20 8.70
CA ALA A 96 -5.78 -5.03 9.50
C ALA A 96 -5.49 -3.58 9.90
N ILE A 97 -6.16 -2.62 9.26
CA ILE A 97 -6.01 -1.18 9.49
C ILE A 97 -7.31 -0.54 9.96
N LYS A 98 -8.33 -1.33 10.34
CA LYS A 98 -9.65 -0.82 10.70
C LYS A 98 -9.66 0.15 11.90
N ASN A 99 -8.63 0.11 12.74
CA ASN A 99 -8.44 0.99 13.90
C ASN A 99 -7.22 1.92 13.75
N GLU A 100 -6.55 1.94 12.60
CA GLU A 100 -5.41 2.82 12.37
C GLU A 100 -5.92 4.19 11.90
N ALA A 101 -5.38 5.27 12.48
CA ALA A 101 -5.67 6.63 12.05
C ALA A 101 -4.74 6.99 10.87
N LEU A 102 -5.27 6.90 9.66
CA LEU A 102 -4.52 7.23 8.45
C LEU A 102 -4.70 8.70 8.09
N LYS A 103 -3.62 9.36 7.68
CA LYS A 103 -3.63 10.71 7.14
C LYS A 103 -2.96 10.68 5.78
N ILE A 104 -3.74 10.77 4.71
CA ILE A 104 -3.27 10.64 3.33
C ILE A 104 -3.80 11.83 2.54
N SER A 105 -2.94 12.80 2.23
CA SER A 105 -3.30 13.94 1.38
C SER A 105 -3.14 13.64 -0.12
N GLN A 106 -2.37 12.61 -0.45
CA GLN A 106 -2.10 12.18 -1.82
C GLN A 106 -3.37 11.65 -2.51
N PRO A 107 -3.50 11.81 -3.84
CA PRO A 107 -4.60 11.23 -4.60
C PRO A 107 -4.66 9.70 -4.49
N LEU A 108 -5.87 9.15 -4.42
CA LEU A 108 -6.11 7.71 -4.34
C LEU A 108 -7.11 7.27 -5.42
N LEU A 109 -6.76 6.20 -6.12
CA LEU A 109 -7.64 5.48 -7.05
C LEU A 109 -8.04 4.14 -6.43
N PHE A 110 -9.33 3.90 -6.29
CA PHE A 110 -9.89 2.62 -5.83
C PHE A 110 -10.47 1.88 -7.03
N LEU A 111 -9.99 0.67 -7.27
CA LEU A 111 -10.50 -0.24 -8.29
C LEU A 111 -11.00 -1.49 -7.59
N ASN A 112 -12.32 -1.68 -7.61
CA ASN A 112 -12.99 -2.76 -6.88
C ASN A 112 -13.69 -3.72 -7.83
N THR A 113 -13.81 -4.98 -7.45
CA THR A 113 -14.70 -5.95 -8.08
C THR A 113 -16.03 -5.99 -7.34
N GLN A 114 -17.13 -6.25 -8.06
CA GLN A 114 -18.48 -6.24 -7.48
C GLN A 114 -18.65 -7.24 -6.32
N THR A 115 -17.98 -8.39 -6.39
CA THR A 115 -18.24 -9.54 -5.52
C THR A 115 -17.32 -9.65 -4.31
N PHE A 116 -16.22 -8.90 -4.25
CA PHE A 116 -15.22 -9.02 -3.19
C PHE A 116 -15.69 -8.43 -1.85
N HIS A 117 -16.43 -7.31 -1.87
CA HIS A 117 -16.66 -6.54 -0.67
C HIS A 117 -17.86 -7.00 0.17
N ILE A 118 -17.61 -7.12 1.47
CA ILE A 118 -18.63 -7.23 2.52
C ILE A 118 -18.94 -5.85 3.11
N LYS A 119 -20.12 -5.67 3.71
CA LYS A 119 -20.58 -4.38 4.28
C LYS A 119 -19.54 -3.71 5.20
N SER A 120 -18.93 -4.47 6.10
CA SER A 120 -17.93 -3.95 7.04
C SER A 120 -16.65 -3.48 6.35
N ASN A 121 -16.26 -4.12 5.24
CA ASN A 121 -15.10 -3.70 4.46
C ASN A 121 -15.41 -2.42 3.66
N LEU A 122 -16.61 -2.33 3.08
CA LEU A 122 -17.08 -1.09 2.42
C LEU A 122 -17.15 0.08 3.40
N ALA A 123 -17.64 -0.14 4.62
CA ALA A 123 -17.67 0.91 5.64
C ALA A 123 -16.27 1.43 5.99
N ALA A 124 -15.28 0.53 6.08
CA ALA A 124 -13.90 0.91 6.33
C ALA A 124 -13.27 1.65 5.13
N LEU A 125 -13.53 1.21 3.89
CA LEU A 125 -13.09 1.92 2.67
C LEU A 125 -13.73 3.30 2.57
N LYS A 126 -15.04 3.39 2.82
CA LYS A 126 -15.80 4.64 2.73
C LYS A 126 -15.24 5.71 3.66
N LYS A 127 -14.79 5.35 4.87
CA LYS A 127 -14.10 6.32 5.75
C LYS A 127 -12.87 6.95 5.10
N ILE A 128 -12.06 6.18 4.38
CA ILE A 128 -10.85 6.70 3.70
C ILE A 128 -11.21 7.52 2.45
N ILE A 129 -12.28 7.13 1.76
CA ILE A 129 -12.79 7.85 0.59
C ILE A 129 -13.41 9.19 1.00
N ASP A 130 -14.14 9.24 2.11
CA ASP A 130 -14.83 10.46 2.55
C ASP A 130 -13.90 11.43 3.30
N ASP A 131 -12.79 10.96 3.89
CA ASP A 131 -11.85 11.77 4.69
C ASP A 131 -10.85 12.59 3.86
N GLY A 132 -10.85 12.45 2.53
CA GLY A 132 -9.85 13.13 1.70
C GLY A 132 -10.37 13.64 0.36
N GLU A 133 -9.62 14.58 -0.19
CA GLU A 133 -9.86 15.12 -1.52
C GLU A 133 -9.22 14.21 -2.59
N ASN A 134 -9.64 14.31 -3.86
CA ASN A 134 -9.08 13.54 -4.98
C ASN A 134 -9.13 12.00 -4.79
N ARG A 135 -10.35 11.50 -4.54
CA ARG A 135 -10.64 10.06 -4.42
C ARG A 135 -11.47 9.61 -5.62
N SER A 136 -10.86 8.80 -6.49
CA SER A 136 -11.56 8.21 -7.63
C SER A 136 -11.91 6.76 -7.31
N VAL A 137 -13.16 6.36 -7.55
CA VAL A 137 -13.64 5.01 -7.22
C VAL A 137 -14.32 4.41 -8.44
N TYR A 138 -13.86 3.23 -8.86
CA TYR A 138 -14.47 2.45 -9.94
C TYR A 138 -14.75 1.03 -9.46
N THR A 139 -15.89 0.50 -9.88
CA THR A 139 -16.26 -0.90 -9.64
C THR A 139 -16.43 -1.59 -10.98
N VAL A 140 -15.71 -2.69 -11.17
CA VAL A 140 -15.80 -3.55 -12.36
C VAL A 140 -16.77 -4.69 -12.07
N LEU A 141 -17.67 -4.95 -13.03
CA LEU A 141 -18.69 -6.01 -13.02
C LEU A 141 -18.12 -7.33 -13.51
#